data_AF-E1V0J6-F1
#
_entry.id   AF-E1V0J6-F1
#
_cell.length_a   1.000
_cell.length_b   1.000
_cell.length_c   1.000
_cell.angle_alpha   90.00
_cell.angle_beta   90.00
_cell.angle_gamma   90.00
#
_symmetry.space_group_name_H-M   'P 1'
#
loop_
_entity.id
_entity.type
_entity.pdbx_description
1 polymer ?
#
loop_
_entity_poly.entity_id
_entity_poly.type
_entity_poly.pdbx_seq_one_letter_code
_entity_poly.pdbx_strand_id
1 'polypeptide(L)'
;ENSKAGNISRRDMLKGIAITAGVVAAGTVVGVNPIGTAHAAGNCPGTTPKAEVQYQPHPKGKDQCSVCANFIAPKCCKVVAGPVAPDGYCIA
;
A
#
# COMPACT_ATOMS: atom_id res chain seq x y z
N GLU A 1 6.84 10.49 42.14
CA GLU A 1 6.10 9.23 41.94
C GLU A 1 5.59 9.10 40.50
N ASN A 2 6.01 8.09 39.74
CA ASN A 2 5.33 6.79 39.54
C ASN A 2 4.06 6.92 38.66
N SER A 3 4.22 6.76 37.34
CA SER A 3 3.82 5.55 36.56
C SER A 3 2.34 5.50 36.18
N LYS A 4 2.04 5.46 34.87
CA LYS A 4 1.30 4.35 34.22
C LYS A 4 1.14 4.60 32.72
N ALA A 5 1.96 3.90 31.94
CA ALA A 5 1.69 3.66 30.52
C ALA A 5 0.41 2.79 30.40
N GLY A 6 -0.66 3.38 29.89
CA GLY A 6 -1.88 2.69 29.50
C GLY A 6 -1.92 2.58 27.97
N ASN A 7 -1.68 1.37 27.47
CA ASN A 7 -1.74 0.99 26.06
C ASN A 7 -2.99 1.56 25.35
N ILE A 8 -2.82 2.63 24.57
CA ILE A 8 -3.86 3.10 23.66
C ILE A 8 -3.99 2.06 22.56
N SER A 9 -5.03 1.25 22.66
CA SER A 9 -5.28 0.17 21.75
C SER A 9 -5.90 0.71 20.47
N ARG A 10 -5.24 0.47 19.32
CA ARG A 10 -5.65 0.91 17.96
C ARG A 10 -7.09 0.55 17.57
N ARG A 11 -7.72 -0.37 18.31
CA ARG A 11 -9.11 -0.80 18.19
C ARG A 11 -10.15 0.24 18.65
N ASP A 12 -9.75 1.22 19.44
CA ASP A 12 -10.68 2.24 19.96
C ASP A 12 -10.88 3.42 18.98
N MET A 13 -9.99 3.56 17.99
CA MET A 13 -10.02 4.65 17.00
C MET A 13 -10.96 4.41 15.80
N LEU A 14 -11.61 3.23 15.70
CA LEU A 14 -12.56 2.94 14.61
C LEU A 14 -14.04 3.03 15.01
N LYS A 15 -14.33 3.53 16.22
CA LYS A 15 -15.72 3.78 16.68
C LYS A 15 -16.07 5.27 16.62
N GLY A 16 -16.15 5.78 15.40
CA GLY A 16 -16.78 7.08 15.11
C GLY A 16 -16.92 7.19 13.60
N ILE A 17 -18.06 7.45 12.98
CA ILE A 17 -19.37 7.92 13.41
C ILE A 17 -20.36 7.28 12.43
N ALA A 18 -21.34 6.53 12.92
CA ALA A 18 -22.55 6.20 12.16
C ALA A 18 -23.70 7.00 12.78
N ILE A 19 -24.05 8.14 12.16
CA ILE A 19 -25.32 8.84 12.40
C ILE A 19 -25.90 9.21 11.03
N THR A 20 -27.20 9.00 10.92
CA THR A 20 -28.02 8.74 9.73
C THR A 20 -28.68 9.97 9.10
N ALA A 21 -29.06 9.80 7.82
CA ALA A 21 -30.25 10.31 7.12
C ALA A 21 -30.29 11.75 6.56
N GLY A 22 -30.57 11.86 5.25
CA GLY A 22 -31.36 12.97 4.70
C GLY A 22 -30.95 13.56 3.34
N VAL A 23 -31.79 13.32 2.33
CA VAL A 23 -32.03 14.09 1.08
C VAL A 23 -31.16 13.78 -0.16
N VAL A 24 -31.83 13.20 -1.16
CA VAL A 24 -31.40 13.09 -2.55
C VAL A 24 -31.46 14.46 -3.25
N ALA A 25 -30.34 14.88 -3.85
CA ALA A 25 -30.33 15.86 -4.92
C ALA A 25 -29.32 15.41 -5.97
N ALA A 26 -29.83 15.07 -7.15
CA ALA A 26 -29.03 14.68 -8.30
C ALA A 26 -28.14 15.86 -8.72
N GLY A 27 -26.84 15.72 -8.53
CA GLY A 27 -25.81 16.62 -9.03
C GLY A 27 -24.53 15.82 -9.21
N THR A 28 -24.13 15.61 -10.45
CA THR A 28 -22.92 14.88 -10.84
C THR A 28 -21.69 15.62 -10.35
N VAL A 29 -21.24 15.33 -9.14
CA VAL A 29 -19.95 15.79 -8.65
C VAL A 29 -18.87 14.89 -9.21
N VAL A 30 -18.03 15.53 -10.03
CA VAL A 30 -16.77 15.10 -10.64
C VAL A 30 -16.07 13.97 -9.89
N GLY A 31 -15.66 12.96 -10.65
CA GLY A 31 -15.00 11.73 -10.19
C GLY A 31 -13.88 12.01 -9.18
N VAL A 32 -14.14 11.64 -7.93
CA VAL A 32 -13.09 11.36 -6.97
C VAL A 32 -12.48 10.04 -7.42
N ASN A 33 -11.35 10.12 -8.11
CA ASN A 33 -10.43 9.01 -8.28
C ASN A 33 -9.84 8.73 -6.88
N PRO A 34 -10.19 7.65 -6.15
CA PRO A 34 -9.41 7.29 -4.99
C PRO A 34 -8.03 6.87 -5.48
N ILE A 35 -7.07 7.80 -5.43
CA ILE A 35 -5.66 7.48 -5.64
C ILE A 35 -5.26 6.51 -4.53
N GLY A 36 -4.98 5.28 -4.95
CA GLY A 36 -4.32 4.26 -4.14
C GLY A 36 -5.25 3.56 -3.16
N THR A 37 -5.89 2.48 -3.61
CA THR A 37 -6.16 1.36 -2.70
C THR A 37 -4.83 1.00 -2.05
N ALA A 38 -4.72 1.20 -0.73
CA ALA A 38 -3.69 0.55 0.07
C ALA A 38 -3.97 -0.95 -0.06
N HIS A 39 -3.41 -1.57 -1.09
CA HIS A 39 -3.41 -3.01 -1.25
C HIS A 39 -2.89 -3.57 0.07
N ALA A 40 -3.70 -4.38 0.74
CA ALA A 40 -3.30 -5.19 1.86
C ALA A 40 -1.97 -5.85 1.47
N ALA A 41 -0.88 -5.29 1.99
CA ALA A 41 0.46 -5.71 1.63
C ALA A 41 0.58 -7.14 2.16
N GLY A 42 0.52 -8.12 1.26
CA GLY A 42 1.03 -9.45 1.59
C GLY A 42 2.39 -9.26 2.24
N ASN A 43 2.65 -9.95 3.34
CA ASN A 43 3.78 -9.74 4.26
C ASN A 43 5.15 -9.78 3.55
N CYS A 44 5.49 -8.72 2.83
CA CYS A 44 6.75 -8.52 2.16
C CYS A 44 7.58 -7.55 2.99
N PRO A 45 8.90 -7.77 3.13
CA PRO A 45 9.74 -7.01 4.06
C PRO A 45 10.05 -5.59 3.58
N GLY A 46 9.91 -5.30 2.29
CA GLY A 46 10.16 -3.97 1.74
C GLY A 46 9.22 -2.90 2.28
N THR A 47 9.73 -1.67 2.35
CA THR A 47 9.04 -0.52 2.92
C THR A 47 8.94 0.67 1.96
N THR A 48 9.71 0.67 0.87
CA THR A 48 9.74 1.78 -0.08
C THR A 48 8.51 1.72 -1.00
N PRO A 49 7.68 2.76 -1.06
CA PRO A 49 6.50 2.76 -1.89
C PRO A 49 6.86 2.64 -3.38
N LYS A 50 6.03 1.90 -4.13
CA LYS A 50 6.21 1.64 -5.57
C LYS A 50 6.39 2.91 -6.41
N ALA A 51 5.70 3.98 -6.05
CA ALA A 51 5.79 5.26 -6.76
C ALA A 51 7.18 5.90 -6.66
N GLU A 52 7.87 5.73 -5.54
CA GLU A 52 9.18 6.35 -5.28
C GLU A 52 10.31 5.66 -6.06
N VAL A 53 10.15 4.37 -6.35
CA VAL A 53 11.11 3.59 -7.15
C VAL A 53 10.70 3.45 -8.62
N GLN A 54 9.71 4.23 -9.06
CA GLN A 54 9.16 4.18 -10.43
C GLN A 54 8.83 2.73 -10.86
N TYR A 55 8.19 1.96 -9.97
CA TYR A 55 7.88 0.57 -10.22
C TYR A 55 6.92 0.44 -11.41
N GLN A 56 7.25 -0.49 -12.31
CA GLN A 56 6.43 -0.91 -13.43
C GLN A 56 6.14 -2.42 -13.34
N PRO A 57 4.96 -2.88 -13.76
CA PRO A 57 4.58 -4.30 -13.68
C PRO A 57 5.18 -5.17 -14.79
N HIS A 58 5.90 -4.58 -15.74
CA HIS A 58 6.55 -5.23 -16.88
C HIS A 58 8.06 -4.95 -16.85
N PRO A 59 8.89 -5.67 -17.62
CA PRO A 59 10.34 -5.61 -17.49
C PRO A 59 10.86 -4.38 -18.22
N LYS A 60 12.09 -3.98 -17.93
CA LYS A 60 12.80 -2.92 -18.65
C LYS A 60 13.98 -3.52 -19.41
N GLY A 61 13.74 -3.88 -20.67
CA GLY A 61 14.72 -4.60 -21.47
C GLY A 61 14.98 -6.00 -20.88
N LYS A 62 16.17 -6.22 -20.34
CA LYS A 62 16.55 -7.48 -19.67
C LYS A 62 16.42 -7.41 -18.15
N ASP A 63 16.13 -6.23 -17.60
CA ASP A 63 16.04 -6.02 -16.16
C ASP A 63 14.61 -6.30 -15.68
N GLN A 64 14.49 -7.25 -14.76
CA GLN A 64 13.24 -7.65 -14.14
C GLN A 64 13.45 -8.18 -12.72
N CYS A 65 12.40 -8.20 -11.90
CA CYS A 65 12.49 -8.61 -10.51
C CYS A 65 13.03 -10.04 -10.37
N SER A 66 12.65 -11.01 -11.22
CA SER A 66 13.10 -12.40 -11.12
C SER A 66 14.61 -12.59 -11.24
N VAL A 67 15.33 -11.63 -11.86
CA VAL A 67 16.80 -11.63 -11.96
C VAL A 67 17.46 -10.61 -11.02
N CYS A 68 16.68 -9.86 -10.26
CA CYS A 68 17.15 -8.83 -9.33
C CYS A 68 17.56 -9.43 -7.97
N ALA A 69 18.70 -8.98 -7.41
CA ALA A 69 19.21 -9.44 -6.11
C ALA A 69 18.29 -9.12 -4.91
N ASN A 70 17.37 -8.17 -5.08
CA ASN A 70 16.42 -7.74 -4.05
C ASN A 70 15.11 -8.53 -4.08
N PHE A 71 14.86 -9.32 -5.13
CA PHE A 71 13.63 -10.10 -5.26
C PHE A 71 13.64 -11.31 -4.33
N ILE A 72 12.50 -11.53 -3.70
CA ILE A 72 12.21 -12.66 -2.84
C ILE A 72 11.04 -13.39 -3.50
N ALA A 73 11.33 -14.53 -4.11
CA ALA A 73 10.30 -15.33 -4.77
C ALA A 73 9.16 -15.69 -3.79
N PRO A 74 7.91 -15.78 -4.27
CA PRO A 74 7.49 -15.60 -5.66
C PRO A 74 7.06 -14.17 -6.01
N LYS A 75 6.98 -13.26 -5.03
CA LYS A 75 6.31 -11.96 -5.22
C LYS A 75 6.71 -10.85 -4.24
N CYS A 76 7.84 -10.95 -3.55
CA CYS A 76 8.27 -9.95 -2.56
C CYS A 76 9.58 -9.30 -2.97
N CYS A 77 9.89 -8.15 -2.36
CA CYS A 77 11.15 -7.44 -2.54
C CYS A 77 11.68 -6.99 -1.18
N LYS A 78 13.00 -6.93 -1.03
CA LYS A 78 13.67 -6.38 0.16
C LYS A 78 13.48 -4.86 0.31
N VAL A 79 13.24 -4.17 -0.80
CA VAL A 79 13.15 -2.71 -0.87
C VAL A 79 11.69 -2.26 -1.08
N VAL A 80 11.04 -2.78 -2.14
CA VAL A 80 9.72 -2.33 -2.55
C VAL A 80 8.62 -2.85 -1.62
N ALA A 81 7.77 -1.94 -1.16
CA ALA A 81 6.63 -2.23 -0.31
C ALA A 81 5.57 -3.07 -1.04
N GLY A 82 5.11 -4.11 -0.35
CA GLY A 82 4.07 -5.02 -0.83
C GLY A 82 4.51 -5.93 -1.97
N PRO A 83 3.56 -6.65 -2.60
CA PRO A 83 3.88 -7.62 -3.62
C PRO A 83 4.41 -6.99 -4.92
N VAL A 84 5.43 -7.61 -5.54
CA VAL A 84 5.98 -7.27 -6.86
C VAL A 84 5.80 -8.45 -7.82
N ALA A 85 5.68 -8.17 -9.11
CA ALA A 85 5.65 -9.19 -10.15
C ALA A 85 7.08 -9.67 -10.46
N PRO A 86 7.32 -10.97 -10.71
CA PRO A 86 8.63 -11.45 -11.15
C PRO A 86 9.10 -10.80 -12.45
N ASP A 87 8.16 -10.39 -13.31
CA ASP A 87 8.43 -9.67 -14.56
C ASP A 87 8.41 -8.14 -14.39
N GLY A 88 8.21 -7.63 -13.16
CA GLY A 88 8.22 -6.20 -12.89
C GLY A 88 9.63 -5.61 -12.87
N TYR A 89 9.72 -4.29 -12.86
CA TYR A 89 10.99 -3.56 -12.76
C TYR A 89 10.83 -2.32 -11.88
N CYS A 90 11.91 -1.92 -11.21
CA CYS A 90 12.03 -0.64 -10.50
C CYS A 90 13.47 -0.12 -10.61
N ILE A 91 13.70 1.14 -10.24
CA ILE A 91 15.02 1.80 -10.35
C ILE A 91 15.99 1.49 -9.19
N ALA A 92 15.55 0.72 -8.20
CA ALA A 92 16.28 0.40 -6.97
C ALA A 92 17.16 -0.86 -7.08
#